data_AF-A0A7Y0YIH1-F1
#
_entry.id   AF-A0A7Y0YIH1-F1
#
_cell.length_a   1.000
_cell.length_b   1.000
_cell.length_c   1.000
_cell.angle_alpha   90.00
_cell.angle_beta   90.00
_cell.angle_gamma   90.00
#
_symmetry.space_group_name_H-M   'P 1'
#
loop_
_entity.id
_entity.type
_entity.pdbx_description
1 polymer ?
#
loop_
_entity_poly.entity_id
_entity_poly.type
_entity_poly.pdbx_seq_one_letter_code
_entity_poly.pdbx_strand_id
1 'polypeptide(L)'
;MSTPVISTFTDDYGTEHRVFHDAETGTQTEVWEYGSTSETVVSYRDGTLKWATSKNGRIAKISFYDAARVLHCVDGPAIVEYDQAGQVRCEEWYQSGRLHRLDGPAVINYDPDGHVRSQQWYRYGLLHRTGGPALTLYDKDGQVASEAWFKDGYLTTTNPSKVRG
;
A
#
# COMPACT_ATOMS: atom_id res chain seq x y z
N MET A 1 31.04 13.32 -2.99
CA MET A 1 29.64 13.36 -3.45
C MET A 1 29.66 13.05 -4.92
N SER A 2 29.44 11.79 -5.29
CA SER A 2 29.37 11.41 -6.70
C SER A 2 28.12 12.04 -7.31
N THR A 3 28.26 12.79 -8.40
CA THR A 3 27.12 13.33 -9.15
C THR A 3 26.31 12.16 -9.71
N PRO A 4 25.00 12.07 -9.47
CA PRO A 4 24.19 11.02 -10.08
C PRO A 4 24.26 11.18 -11.61
N VAL A 5 24.64 10.11 -12.30
CA VAL A 5 24.63 10.08 -13.77
C VAL A 5 23.16 10.07 -14.19
N ILE A 6 22.74 11.08 -14.96
CA ILE A 6 21.43 11.13 -15.60
C ILE A 6 21.58 10.50 -16.97
N SER A 7 20.84 9.42 -17.20
CA SER A 7 20.63 8.86 -18.54
C SER A 7 19.15 9.04 -18.88
N THR A 8 18.85 9.29 -20.16
CA THR A 8 17.47 9.36 -20.65
C THR A 8 17.27 8.33 -21.75
N PHE A 9 16.05 7.83 -21.87
CA PHE A 9 15.63 6.97 -22.97
C PHE A 9 14.22 7.34 -23.40
N THR A 10 13.86 6.95 -24.62
CA THR A 10 12.53 7.21 -25.18
C THR A 10 11.81 5.88 -25.33
N ASP A 11 10.55 5.80 -24.90
CA ASP A 11 9.72 4.61 -25.12
C ASP A 11 9.17 4.55 -26.56
N ASP A 12 8.49 3.44 -26.88
CA ASP A 12 7.88 3.22 -28.20
C ASP A 12 6.81 4.25 -28.58
N TYR A 13 6.36 5.06 -27.61
CA TYR A 13 5.39 6.14 -27.80
C TYR A 13 6.03 7.52 -27.95
N GLY A 14 7.37 7.61 -27.92
CA GLY A 14 8.08 8.88 -28.02
C GLY A 14 8.20 9.65 -26.71
N THR A 15 7.87 9.04 -25.57
CA THR A 15 7.96 9.68 -24.25
C THR A 15 9.38 9.57 -23.72
N GLU A 16 9.99 10.69 -23.31
CA GLU A 16 11.31 10.70 -22.69
C GLU A 16 11.22 10.39 -21.19
N HIS A 17 12.04 9.44 -20.74
CA HIS A 17 12.12 8.97 -19.36
C HIS A 17 13.50 9.30 -18.78
N ARG A 18 13.56 9.59 -17.48
CA ARG A 18 14.81 9.93 -16.78
C ARG A 18 15.23 8.82 -15.85
N VAL A 19 16.51 8.46 -15.90
CA VAL A 19 17.11 7.43 -15.05
C VAL A 19 18.31 8.01 -14.31
N PHE A 20 18.30 7.84 -12.99
CA PHE A 20 19.36 8.24 -12.08
C PHE A 20 20.01 7.01 -11.49
N HIS A 21 21.34 6.97 -11.51
CA HIS A 21 22.11 5.89 -10.89
C HIS A 21 22.96 6.42 -9.73
N ASP A 22 22.82 5.79 -8.57
CA ASP A 22 23.69 5.97 -7.42
C ASP A 22 24.59 4.74 -7.27
N ALA A 23 25.86 4.89 -7.62
CA ALA A 23 26.85 3.81 -7.56
C ALA A 23 27.23 3.40 -6.13
N GLU A 24 27.11 4.30 -5.14
CA GLU A 24 27.47 4.00 -3.74
C GLU A 24 26.44 3.03 -3.14
N THR A 25 25.15 3.34 -3.30
CA THR A 25 24.06 2.50 -2.81
C THR A 25 23.69 1.38 -3.79
N GLY A 26 24.04 1.51 -5.08
CA GLY A 26 23.58 0.64 -6.15
C GLY A 26 22.09 0.84 -6.48
N THR A 27 21.55 2.02 -6.16
CA THR A 27 20.14 2.36 -6.40
C THR A 27 19.97 2.93 -7.81
N GLN A 28 18.90 2.54 -8.48
CA GLN A 28 18.46 3.14 -9.74
C GLN A 28 17.08 3.76 -9.55
N THR A 29 16.89 5.00 -10.00
CA THR A 29 15.59 5.68 -9.98
C THR A 29 15.14 6.01 -11.38
N GLU A 30 13.94 5.59 -11.75
CA GLU A 30 13.30 5.87 -13.02
C GLU A 30 12.09 6.77 -12.78
N VAL A 31 11.91 7.80 -13.60
CA VAL A 31 10.77 8.71 -13.53
C VAL A 31 10.03 8.73 -14.86
N TRP A 32 8.73 8.45 -14.78
CA TRP A 32 7.79 8.39 -15.89
C TRP A 32 6.77 9.52 -15.72
N GLU A 33 6.54 10.33 -16.75
CA GLU A 33 5.59 11.45 -16.71
C GLU A 33 4.45 11.26 -17.72
N TYR A 34 3.21 11.36 -17.25
CA TYR A 34 1.97 11.14 -18.00
C TYR A 34 0.98 12.28 -17.75
N GLY A 35 1.26 13.45 -18.33
CA GLY A 35 0.45 14.65 -18.15
C GLY A 35 0.41 15.10 -16.68
N SER A 36 -0.72 14.89 -16.00
CA SER A 36 -0.86 15.22 -14.57
C SER A 36 -0.40 14.09 -13.63
N THR A 37 -0.11 12.90 -14.16
CA THR A 37 0.33 11.75 -13.37
C THR A 37 1.82 11.53 -13.60
N SER A 38 2.53 11.08 -12.58
CA SER A 38 3.90 10.60 -12.74
C SER A 38 4.13 9.36 -11.91
N GLU A 39 5.12 8.58 -12.29
CA GLU A 39 5.57 7.40 -11.57
C GLU A 39 7.06 7.50 -11.29
N THR A 40 7.47 7.16 -10.08
CA THR A 40 8.87 7.04 -9.69
C THR A 40 9.12 5.62 -9.22
N VAL A 41 10.01 4.91 -9.90
CA VAL A 41 10.40 3.55 -9.57
C VAL A 41 11.83 3.59 -9.06
N VAL A 42 12.03 3.16 -7.83
CA VAL A 42 13.35 3.02 -7.21
C VAL A 42 13.66 1.53 -7.14
N SER A 43 14.69 1.10 -7.86
CA SER A 43 15.24 -0.25 -7.80
C SER A 43 16.45 -0.29 -6.88
N TYR A 44 16.45 -1.20 -5.91
CA TYR A 44 17.52 -1.37 -4.96
C TYR A 44 18.46 -2.52 -5.35
N ARG A 45 19.65 -2.55 -4.77
CA ARG A 45 20.70 -3.54 -5.07
C ARG A 45 20.28 -4.98 -4.78
N ASP A 46 19.41 -5.19 -3.80
CA ASP A 46 18.86 -6.51 -3.45
C ASP A 46 17.73 -6.98 -4.38
N GLY A 47 17.39 -6.17 -5.39
CA GLY A 47 16.33 -6.44 -6.35
C GLY A 47 14.94 -5.96 -5.93
N THR A 48 14.77 -5.48 -4.69
CA THR A 48 13.49 -4.91 -4.24
C THR A 48 13.19 -3.61 -4.96
N LEU A 49 11.90 -3.26 -5.05
CA LEU A 49 11.43 -2.03 -5.70
C LEU A 49 10.54 -1.22 -4.76
N LYS A 50 10.65 0.11 -4.86
CA LYS A 50 9.63 1.06 -4.41
C LYS A 50 9.05 1.76 -5.63
N TRP A 51 7.75 1.62 -5.83
CA TRP A 51 6.99 2.30 -6.88
C TRP A 51 6.11 3.38 -6.26
N ALA A 52 6.26 4.63 -6.68
CA ALA A 52 5.43 5.73 -6.23
C ALA A 52 4.66 6.32 -7.41
N THR A 53 3.34 6.38 -7.32
CA THR A 53 2.49 7.10 -8.28
C THR A 53 2.08 8.43 -7.67
N SER A 54 2.26 9.51 -8.43
CA SER A 54 1.89 10.86 -8.06
C SER A 54 0.84 11.43 -9.01
N LYS A 55 -0.04 12.28 -8.50
CA LYS A 55 -1.03 13.04 -9.28
C LYS A 55 -0.92 14.52 -8.92
N ASN A 56 -0.79 15.38 -9.93
CA ASN A 56 -0.55 16.82 -9.77
C ASN A 56 0.64 17.11 -8.83
N GLY A 57 1.72 16.32 -8.94
CA GLY A 57 2.92 16.47 -8.10
C GLY A 57 2.80 15.99 -6.65
N ARG A 58 1.66 15.39 -6.25
CA ARG A 58 1.47 14.80 -4.92
C ARG A 58 1.45 13.29 -5.01
N ILE A 59 2.15 12.61 -4.10
CA ILE A 59 2.12 11.13 -4.03
C ILE A 59 0.70 10.69 -3.70
N ALA A 60 0.15 9.82 -4.53
CA ALA A 60 -1.16 9.21 -4.35
C ALA A 60 -1.05 7.75 -3.88
N LYS A 61 0.03 7.05 -4.26
CA LYS A 61 0.25 5.65 -3.89
C LYS A 61 1.73 5.33 -3.83
N ILE A 62 2.13 4.51 -2.85
CA ILE A 62 3.42 3.85 -2.78
C ILE A 62 3.17 2.34 -2.71
N SER A 63 3.93 1.57 -3.50
CA SER A 63 3.91 0.11 -3.49
C SER A 63 5.34 -0.43 -3.39
N PHE A 64 5.55 -1.46 -2.57
CA PHE A 64 6.83 -2.13 -2.41
C PHE A 64 6.76 -3.55 -2.95
N TYR A 65 7.79 -3.95 -3.69
CA TYR A 65 7.91 -5.26 -4.30
C TYR A 65 9.23 -5.93 -3.93
N ASP A 66 9.21 -7.25 -3.82
CA ASP A 66 10.43 -8.05 -3.70
C ASP A 66 11.16 -8.20 -5.05
N ALA A 67 12.29 -8.91 -5.02
CA ALA A 67 13.11 -9.20 -6.21
C ALA A 67 12.36 -10.02 -7.28
N ALA A 68 11.29 -10.73 -6.91
CA ALA A 68 10.42 -11.47 -7.83
C ALA A 68 9.27 -10.60 -8.37
N ARG A 69 9.26 -9.29 -8.09
CA ARG A 69 8.22 -8.32 -8.48
C ARG A 69 6.86 -8.63 -7.86
N VAL A 70 6.88 -9.19 -6.66
CA VAL A 70 5.69 -9.53 -5.89
C VAL A 70 5.54 -8.53 -4.74
N LEU A 71 4.31 -8.07 -4.47
CA LEU A 71 4.02 -7.14 -3.38
C LEU A 71 4.54 -7.69 -2.04
N HIS A 72 5.43 -6.93 -1.41
CA HIS A 72 6.09 -7.33 -0.18
C HIS A 72 6.78 -6.14 0.50
N CYS A 73 6.68 -6.09 1.83
CA CYS A 73 7.48 -5.22 2.69
C CYS A 73 7.59 -5.88 4.07
N VAL A 74 8.81 -6.04 4.59
CA VAL A 74 9.04 -6.66 5.90
C VAL A 74 8.80 -5.67 7.04
N ASP A 75 9.16 -4.41 6.83
CA ASP A 75 9.19 -3.38 7.87
C ASP A 75 7.92 -2.51 7.92
N GLY A 76 6.91 -2.83 7.11
CA GLY A 76 5.73 -1.98 6.98
C GLY A 76 4.70 -2.47 5.97
N PRO A 77 3.71 -1.62 5.65
CA PRO A 77 2.76 -1.92 4.60
C PRO A 77 3.46 -2.01 3.25
N ALA A 78 3.06 -2.98 2.43
CA ALA A 78 3.53 -3.09 1.06
C ALA A 78 2.81 -2.09 0.14
N ILE A 79 1.62 -1.62 0.51
CA ILE A 79 0.92 -0.54 -0.19
C ILE A 79 0.48 0.52 0.81
N VAL A 80 0.71 1.78 0.46
CA VAL A 80 0.13 2.95 1.15
C VAL A 80 -0.51 3.85 0.12
N GLU A 81 -1.77 4.21 0.34
CA GLU A 81 -2.51 5.15 -0.50
C GLU A 81 -2.80 6.43 0.25
N TYR A 82 -2.74 7.55 -0.45
CA TYR A 82 -2.92 8.89 0.08
C TYR A 82 -4.09 9.59 -0.60
N ASP A 83 -4.77 10.47 0.12
CA ASP A 83 -5.78 11.36 -0.45
C ASP A 83 -5.15 12.58 -1.15
N GLN A 84 -5.99 13.50 -1.61
CA GLN A 84 -5.53 14.72 -2.26
C GLN A 84 -4.82 15.69 -1.31
N ALA A 85 -5.12 15.63 -0.01
CA ALA A 85 -4.45 16.41 1.02
C ALA A 85 -3.10 15.81 1.44
N GLY A 86 -2.80 14.57 1.02
CA GLY A 86 -1.59 13.84 1.38
C GLY A 86 -1.74 13.02 2.66
N GLN A 87 -2.97 12.82 3.15
CA GLN A 87 -3.26 11.99 4.31
C GLN A 87 -3.42 10.53 3.89
N VAL A 88 -2.92 9.60 4.72
CA VAL A 88 -3.04 8.16 4.47
C VAL A 88 -4.53 7.76 4.46
N ARG A 89 -4.97 7.09 3.40
CA ARG A 89 -6.32 6.52 3.26
C ARG A 89 -6.36 5.02 3.46
N CYS A 90 -5.31 4.33 3.05
CA CYS A 90 -5.25 2.87 3.08
C CYS A 90 -3.82 2.41 3.31
N GLU A 91 -3.67 1.38 4.13
CA GLU A 91 -2.43 0.63 4.28
C GLU A 91 -2.73 -0.85 4.11
N GLU A 92 -1.89 -1.54 3.34
CA GLU A 92 -2.07 -2.97 3.06
C GLU A 92 -0.75 -3.74 3.25
N TRP A 93 -0.85 -4.90 3.89
CA TRP A 93 0.27 -5.81 4.15
C TRP A 93 0.15 -7.07 3.32
N TYR A 94 1.27 -7.42 2.68
CA TYR A 94 1.35 -8.55 1.77
C TYR A 94 2.50 -9.50 2.14
N GLN A 95 2.23 -10.80 2.01
CA GLN A 95 3.25 -11.85 2.05
C GLN A 95 3.11 -12.68 0.77
N SER A 96 4.19 -12.77 0.00
CA SER A 96 4.22 -13.51 -1.27
C SER A 96 3.05 -13.13 -2.20
N GLY A 97 2.74 -11.83 -2.27
CA GLY A 97 1.74 -11.28 -3.21
C GLY A 97 0.30 -11.46 -2.77
N ARG A 98 0.06 -11.93 -1.56
CA ARG A 98 -1.28 -12.09 -0.99
C ARG A 98 -1.41 -11.25 0.27
N LEU A 99 -2.59 -10.65 0.47
CA LEU A 99 -2.92 -9.98 1.72
C LEU A 99 -2.68 -10.93 2.90
N HIS A 100 -1.81 -10.49 3.82
CA HIS A 100 -1.39 -11.31 4.95
C HIS A 100 -0.76 -10.44 6.02
N ARG A 101 -1.20 -10.62 7.27
CA ARG A 101 -0.50 -10.10 8.44
C ARG A 101 -0.90 -10.91 9.68
N LEU A 102 0.07 -11.41 10.45
CA LEU A 102 -0.19 -12.22 11.64
C LEU A 102 -0.45 -11.35 12.89
N ASP A 103 0.32 -10.27 13.04
CA ASP A 103 0.33 -9.47 14.28
C ASP A 103 -0.66 -8.28 14.26
N GLY A 104 -1.45 -8.15 13.21
CA GLY A 104 -2.36 -7.02 13.04
C GLY A 104 -3.25 -7.13 11.81
N PRO A 105 -4.10 -6.13 11.54
CA PRO A 105 -4.90 -6.10 10.32
C PRO A 105 -3.99 -5.98 9.09
N ALA A 106 -4.31 -6.78 8.07
CA ALA A 106 -3.62 -6.74 6.78
C ALA A 106 -4.15 -5.62 5.87
N VAL A 107 -5.32 -5.05 6.17
CA VAL A 107 -5.81 -3.82 5.54
C VAL A 107 -6.36 -2.89 6.61
N ILE A 108 -5.94 -1.63 6.58
CA ILE A 108 -6.48 -0.56 7.42
C ILE A 108 -6.96 0.56 6.49
N ASN A 109 -8.22 0.95 6.61
CA ASN A 109 -8.76 2.11 5.89
C ASN A 109 -9.04 3.25 6.86
N TYR A 110 -8.74 4.46 6.41
CA TYR A 110 -8.91 5.69 7.16
C TYR A 110 -10.01 6.56 6.53
N ASP A 111 -10.69 7.35 7.36
CA ASP A 111 -11.58 8.41 6.92
C ASP A 111 -10.78 9.68 6.54
N PRO A 112 -11.43 10.72 5.99
CA PRO A 112 -10.75 11.96 5.61
C PRO A 112 -10.16 12.78 6.77
N ASP A 113 -10.51 12.46 8.02
CA ASP A 113 -9.95 13.10 9.20
C ASP A 113 -8.74 12.29 9.74
N GLY A 114 -8.50 11.10 9.19
CA GLY A 114 -7.41 10.19 9.56
C GLY A 114 -7.77 9.17 10.62
N HIS A 115 -9.04 9.04 10.99
CA HIS A 115 -9.48 8.01 11.92
C HIS A 115 -9.66 6.68 11.20
N VAL A 116 -9.39 5.59 11.91
CA VAL A 116 -9.59 4.24 11.38
C VAL A 116 -11.07 4.02 11.13
N ARG A 117 -11.44 3.81 9.87
CA ARG A 117 -12.80 3.49 9.43
C ARG A 117 -13.05 1.99 9.37
N SER A 118 -12.02 1.22 9.03
CA SER A 118 -12.12 -0.25 9.05
C SER A 118 -10.78 -0.93 9.21
N GLN A 119 -10.81 -2.13 9.76
CA GLN A 119 -9.68 -3.03 9.87
C GLN A 119 -10.07 -4.41 9.37
N GLN A 120 -9.18 -5.03 8.59
CA GLN A 120 -9.42 -6.35 8.01
C GLN A 120 -8.20 -7.25 8.22
N TRP A 121 -8.46 -8.48 8.65
CA TRP A 121 -7.43 -9.48 8.88
C TRP A 121 -7.49 -10.53 7.77
N TYR A 122 -6.32 -10.78 7.17
CA TYR A 122 -6.16 -11.75 6.11
C TYR A 122 -5.06 -12.74 6.44
N ARG A 123 -5.27 -13.98 6.05
CA ARG A 123 -4.27 -15.05 6.05
C ARG A 123 -4.27 -15.71 4.68
N TYR A 124 -3.11 -15.68 4.00
CA TYR A 124 -2.93 -16.22 2.65
C TYR A 124 -3.92 -15.68 1.61
N GLY A 125 -4.30 -14.40 1.74
CA GLY A 125 -5.26 -13.74 0.85
C GLY A 125 -6.73 -13.96 1.20
N LEU A 126 -7.04 -14.69 2.28
CA LEU A 126 -8.40 -14.96 2.72
C LEU A 126 -8.71 -14.21 4.01
N LEU A 127 -9.90 -13.60 4.10
CA LEU A 127 -10.39 -13.01 5.35
C LEU A 127 -10.39 -14.08 6.44
N HIS A 128 -9.62 -13.84 7.50
CA HIS A 128 -9.44 -14.79 8.59
C HIS A 128 -8.84 -14.08 9.80
N ARG A 129 -9.40 -14.33 10.99
CA ARG A 129 -8.75 -13.99 12.26
C ARG A 129 -9.07 -15.04 13.32
N THR A 130 -8.05 -15.47 14.06
CA THR A 130 -8.24 -16.34 15.22
C THR A 130 -8.53 -15.48 16.45
N GLY A 131 -9.60 -15.81 17.19
CA GLY A 131 -9.93 -15.17 18.47
C GLY A 131 -10.61 -13.79 18.39
N GLY A 132 -10.95 -13.31 17.21
CA GLY A 132 -11.62 -12.01 17.03
C GLY A 132 -12.22 -11.84 15.64
N PRO A 133 -12.89 -10.70 15.38
CA PRO A 133 -13.49 -10.43 14.08
C PRO A 133 -12.41 -10.21 13.02
N ALA A 134 -12.63 -10.79 11.84
CA ALA A 134 -11.75 -10.58 10.69
C ALA A 134 -12.07 -9.28 9.93
N LEU A 135 -13.22 -8.67 10.19
CA LEU A 135 -13.58 -7.33 9.73
C LEU A 135 -14.20 -6.56 10.89
N THR A 136 -13.69 -5.36 11.14
CA THR A 136 -14.27 -4.40 12.07
C THR A 136 -14.52 -3.09 11.32
N LEU A 137 -15.73 -2.56 11.41
CA LEU A 137 -16.12 -1.25 10.88
C LEU A 137 -16.36 -0.28 12.02
N TYR A 138 -15.89 0.94 11.86
CA TYR A 138 -16.05 2.02 12.83
C TYR A 138 -16.97 3.11 12.27
N ASP A 139 -17.71 3.78 13.17
CA ASP A 139 -18.43 5.00 12.84
C ASP A 139 -17.53 6.24 12.96
N LYS A 140 -18.12 7.41 12.70
CA LYS A 140 -17.43 8.71 12.73
C LYS A 140 -16.91 9.10 14.12
N ASP A 141 -17.43 8.48 15.18
CA ASP A 141 -17.04 8.75 16.57
C ASP A 141 -16.00 7.72 17.05
N GLY A 142 -15.49 6.89 16.12
CA GLY A 142 -14.51 5.83 16.38
C GLY A 142 -15.09 4.63 17.14
N GLN A 143 -16.42 4.53 17.26
CA GLN A 143 -17.06 3.39 17.89
C GLN A 143 -17.20 2.25 16.89
N VAL A 144 -17.11 1.02 17.38
CA VAL A 144 -17.35 -0.16 16.54
C VAL A 144 -18.80 -0.12 16.08
N ALA A 145 -19.03 0.01 14.78
CA ALA A 145 -20.35 0.00 14.16
C ALA A 145 -20.80 -1.42 13.78
N SER A 146 -19.85 -2.28 13.38
CA SER A 146 -20.12 -3.70 13.18
C SER A 146 -18.84 -4.53 13.13
N GLU A 147 -19.01 -5.82 13.36
CA GLU A 147 -17.95 -6.81 13.31
C GLU A 147 -18.41 -8.03 12.52
N ALA A 148 -17.48 -8.67 11.81
CA ALA A 148 -17.73 -9.90 11.10
C ALA A 148 -16.55 -10.87 11.26
N TRP A 149 -16.87 -12.13 11.53
CA TRP A 149 -15.91 -13.21 11.70
C TRP A 149 -15.88 -14.04 10.44
N PHE A 150 -14.67 -14.35 10.01
CA PHE A 150 -14.44 -15.18 8.84
C PHE A 150 -13.44 -16.27 9.19
N LYS A 151 -13.66 -17.46 8.62
CA LYS A 151 -12.70 -18.56 8.64
C LYS A 151 -12.42 -18.98 7.21
N ASP A 152 -11.18 -18.77 6.79
CA ASP A 152 -10.67 -19.15 5.47
C ASP A 152 -11.52 -18.54 4.33
N GLY A 153 -11.92 -17.28 4.51
CA GLY A 153 -12.73 -16.52 3.55
C GLY A 153 -14.24 -16.71 3.69
N TYR A 154 -14.71 -17.66 4.49
CA TYR A 154 -16.13 -17.90 4.71
C TYR A 154 -16.64 -17.13 5.92
N LEU A 155 -17.69 -16.34 5.72
CA LEU A 155 -18.38 -15.63 6.81
C LEU A 155 -18.97 -16.66 7.78
N THR A 156 -18.65 -16.53 9.06
CA THR A 156 -19.17 -17.42 10.11
C THR A 156 -20.26 -16.74 10.93
N THR A 157 -20.03 -15.49 11.34
CA THR A 157 -21.01 -14.71 12.11
C THR A 157 -20.78 -13.21 11.92
N THR A 158 -21.83 -12.43 12.16
CA THR A 158 -21.77 -10.96 12.21
C THR A 158 -22.31 -10.47 13.55
N ASN A 159 -21.84 -9.30 13.97
CA ASN A 159 -22.36 -8.57 15.10
C ASN A 159 -22.56 -7.11 14.66
N PRO A 160 -23.80 -6.70 14.32
CA PRO A 160 -24.09 -5.31 14.13
C PRO A 160 -24.09 -4.63 15.51
N SER A 161 -23.21 -3.66 15.72
CA SER A 161 -23.19 -2.93 16.97
C SER A 161 -24.49 -2.15 17.12
N LYS A 162 -25.08 -2.21 18.32
CA LYS A 162 -26.21 -1.35 18.67
C LYS A 162 -25.70 0.09 18.77
N VAL A 163 -25.78 0.85 17.68
CA VAL A 163 -25.74 2.31 17.76
C VAL A 163 -26.93 2.69 18.66
N ARG A 164 -26.66 3.16 19.88
CA ARG A 164 -27.72 3.68 20.75
C ARG A 164 -28.35 4.88 20.05
N GLY A 165 -29.67 4.80 19.84
CA GLY A 165 -30.47 5.95 19.42
C GLY A 165 -30.57 7.02 20.50
#